data_AF-A0A509EA48-F1
#
_entry.id   AF-A0A509EA48-F1
#
_cell.length_a   1.000
_cell.length_b   1.000
_cell.length_c   1.000
_cell.angle_alpha   90.00
_cell.angle_beta   90.00
_cell.angle_gamma   90.00
#
_symmetry.space_group_name_H-M   'P 1'
#
loop_
_entity.id
_entity.type
_entity.pdbx_description
1 polymer ?
#
loop_
_entity_poly.entity_id
_entity_poly.type
_entity_poly.pdbx_seq_one_letter_code
_entity_poly.pdbx_strand_id
1 'polypeptide(L)'
;MARRRYFHRDEALTLVEKSRRWRLDAIEQMRSAPIGGPYYQALGGVLDAIDGLAEAVTGDRKLFHLKAPTTHGHRVATRRDEGEG
;
A
#
# COMPACT_ATOMS: atom_id res chain seq x y z
N MET A 1 -15.60 19.90 32.64
CA MET A 1 -16.27 19.45 31.41
C MET A 1 -15.21 19.29 30.32
N ALA A 2 -14.80 18.07 29.98
CA ALA A 2 -13.84 17.86 28.90
C ALA A 2 -14.52 18.22 27.57
N ARG A 3 -13.92 19.12 26.79
CA ARG A 3 -14.43 19.51 25.47
C ARG A 3 -14.23 18.32 24.53
N ARG A 4 -15.28 17.52 24.36
CA ARG A 4 -15.29 16.39 23.41
C ARG A 4 -15.14 16.97 22.01
N ARG A 5 -13.91 16.97 21.48
CA ARG A 5 -13.67 17.29 20.07
C ARG A 5 -14.21 16.12 19.26
N TYR A 6 -15.27 16.38 18.52
CA TYR A 6 -15.72 15.45 17.48
C TYR A 6 -14.69 15.52 16.36
N PHE A 7 -14.15 14.38 15.99
CA PHE A 7 -13.26 14.27 14.84
C PHE A 7 -14.09 14.62 13.60
N HIS A 8 -13.86 15.80 13.00
CA HIS A 8 -14.61 16.19 11.82
C HIS A 8 -14.14 15.35 10.63
N ARG A 9 -15.09 14.78 9.88
CA ARG A 9 -14.80 13.89 8.75
C ARG A 9 -13.85 14.52 7.73
N ASP A 10 -13.93 15.83 7.52
CA ASP A 10 -13.06 16.56 6.59
C ASP A 10 -11.61 16.68 7.10
N GLU A 11 -11.42 16.87 8.41
CA GLU A 11 -10.10 16.84 9.04
C GLU A 11 -9.49 15.44 8.95
N ALA A 12 -10.30 14.40 9.15
CA ALA A 12 -9.90 13.00 9.01
C ALA A 12 -9.40 12.69 7.59
N LEU A 13 -10.16 13.09 6.58
CA LEU A 13 -9.81 12.89 5.18
C LEU A 13 -8.55 13.68 4.78
N THR A 14 -8.40 14.90 5.32
CA THR A 14 -7.18 15.70 5.11
C THR A 14 -5.94 15.01 5.69
N LEU A 15 -6.07 14.39 6.86
CA LEU A 15 -4.98 13.63 7.47
C LEU A 15 -4.64 12.37 6.66
N VAL A 16 -5.66 11.64 6.17
CA VAL A 16 -5.46 10.49 5.27
C VAL A 16 -4.71 10.92 4.02
N GLU A 17 -5.07 12.03 3.39
CA GLU A 17 -4.37 12.49 2.19
C GLU A 17 -2.90 12.84 2.48
N LYS A 18 -2.61 13.47 3.63
CA LYS A 18 -1.22 13.73 4.06
C LYS A 18 -0.44 12.43 4.29
N SER A 19 -1.10 11.41 4.83
CA SER A 19 -0.48 10.13 5.16
C SER A 19 0.01 9.36 3.93
N ARG A 20 -0.55 9.64 2.74
CA ARG A 20 -0.06 9.11 1.45
C ARG A 20 1.43 9.39 1.26
N ARG A 21 1.89 10.61 1.57
CA ARG A 21 3.31 10.98 1.40
C ARG A 21 4.21 10.22 2.38
N TRP A 22 3.79 10.12 3.64
CA TRP A 22 4.53 9.35 4.65
C TRP A 22 4.68 7.88 4.25
N ARG A 23 3.65 7.30 3.64
CA ARG A 23 3.70 5.92 3.16
C ARG A 23 4.71 5.74 2.04
N LEU A 24 4.78 6.68 1.10
CA LEU A 24 5.76 6.66 0.01
C LEU A 24 7.18 6.82 0.55
N ASP A 25 7.41 7.80 1.43
CA ASP A 25 8.71 8.03 2.05
C ASP A 25 9.17 6.78 2.85
N ALA A 26 8.26 6.14 3.60
CA ALA A 26 8.56 4.90 4.31
C ALA A 26 8.93 3.74 3.38
N ILE A 27 8.25 3.60 2.23
CA ILE A 27 8.63 2.62 1.20
C ILE A 27 10.03 2.90 0.65
N GLU A 28 10.35 4.16 0.35
CA GLU A 28 11.67 4.53 -0.17
C GLU A 28 12.77 4.21 0.83
N GLN A 29 12.57 4.52 2.11
CA GLN A 29 13.50 4.16 3.18
C GLN A 29 13.61 2.63 3.36
N MET A 30 12.51 1.91 3.18
CA MET A 30 12.48 0.46 3.32
C MET A 30 13.24 -0.25 2.19
N ARG A 31 13.33 0.38 1.00
CA ARG A 31 14.13 -0.13 -0.13
C ARG A 31 15.63 -0.09 0.14
N SER A 32 16.11 0.83 0.97
CA SER A 32 17.53 0.94 1.35
C SER A 32 17.85 0.25 2.68
N ALA A 33 16.83 -0.16 3.44
CA ALA A 33 16.99 -0.83 4.73
C ALA A 33 17.41 -2.31 4.58
N PRO A 34 18.27 -2.84 5.47
CA PRO A 34 18.56 -4.26 5.54
C PRO A 34 17.28 -5.08 5.80
N ILE A 35 16.95 -5.98 4.89
CA ILE A 35 15.75 -6.82 4.97
C ILE A 35 15.76 -7.62 6.28
N GLY A 36 14.64 -7.59 7.00
CA GLY A 36 14.47 -8.31 8.27
C GLY A 36 15.15 -7.64 9.47
N GLY A 37 15.94 -6.57 9.25
CA GLY A 37 16.53 -5.78 10.33
C GLY A 37 15.50 -4.97 11.12
N PRO A 38 15.86 -4.50 12.33
CA PRO A 38 14.93 -3.76 13.20
C PRO A 38 14.37 -2.50 12.55
N TYR A 39 15.18 -1.79 11.75
CA TYR A 39 14.75 -0.61 11.00
C TYR A 39 13.72 -0.95 9.91
N TYR A 40 13.93 -2.05 9.17
CA TYR A 40 12.98 -2.55 8.17
C TYR A 40 11.63 -2.95 8.81
N GLN A 41 11.68 -3.65 9.95
CA GLN A 41 10.47 -4.03 10.70
C GLN A 41 9.71 -2.81 11.22
N ALA A 42 10.43 -1.81 11.73
CA ALA A 42 9.81 -0.56 12.19
C ALA A 42 9.12 0.20 11.05
N LEU A 43 9.74 0.26 9.87
CA LEU A 43 9.13 0.84 8.67
C LEU A 43 7.87 0.06 8.24
N GLY A 44 7.89 -1.28 8.33
CA GLY A 44 6.70 -2.10 8.13
C GLY A 44 5.55 -1.72 9.07
N GLY A 45 5.85 -1.55 10.37
CA GLY A 45 4.85 -1.09 11.35
C GLY A 45 4.29 0.31 11.06
N VAL A 46 5.13 1.22 10.53
CA VAL A 46 4.67 2.55 10.07
C VAL A 46 3.69 2.42 8.91
N LEU A 47 3.98 1.56 7.93
CA LEU A 47 3.08 1.32 6.81
C LEU A 47 1.73 0.74 7.27
N ASP A 48 1.75 -0.22 8.20
CA ASP A 48 0.54 -0.80 8.78
C ASP A 48 -0.31 0.22 9.54
N ALA A 49 0.32 1.11 10.30
CA ALA A 49 -0.37 2.19 11.01
C ALA A 49 -1.03 3.18 10.04
N ILE A 50 -0.37 3.51 8.92
CA ILE A 50 -0.94 4.38 7.89
C ILE A 50 -2.12 3.71 7.18
N ASP A 51 -2.00 2.43 6.83
CA ASP A 51 -3.07 1.68 6.19
C ASP A 51 -4.27 1.50 7.14
N GLY A 52 -4.02 1.30 8.44
CA GLY A 52 -5.06 1.27 9.47
C GLY A 52 -5.74 2.62 9.69
N LEU A 53 -5.01 3.74 9.58
CA LEU A 53 -5.58 5.08 9.58
C LEU A 53 -6.53 5.29 8.38
N ALA A 54 -6.13 4.84 7.19
CA ALA A 54 -6.98 4.89 6.01
C ALA A 54 -8.27 4.07 6.23
N GLU A 55 -8.16 2.84 6.71
CA GLU A 55 -9.29 1.97 7.02
C GLU A 55 -10.27 2.63 7.99
N ALA A 56 -9.78 3.22 9.09
CA ALA A 56 -10.64 3.86 10.10
C ALA A 56 -11.43 5.07 9.56
N VAL A 57 -10.93 5.74 8.53
CA VAL A 57 -11.52 6.98 8.00
C VAL A 57 -12.35 6.74 6.74
N THR A 58 -11.89 5.86 5.84
CA THR A 58 -12.51 5.62 4.53
C THR A 58 -13.21 4.28 4.43
N GLY A 59 -12.94 3.35 5.35
CA GLY A 59 -13.37 1.95 5.24
C GLY A 59 -12.51 1.12 4.27
N ASP A 60 -11.45 1.69 3.70
CA ASP A 60 -10.56 1.00 2.76
C ASP A 60 -9.10 1.04 3.23
N ARG A 61 -8.62 -0.10 3.75
CA ARG A 61 -7.22 -0.28 4.17
C ARG A 61 -6.24 -0.24 2.99
N LYS A 62 -6.68 -0.61 1.79
CA LYS A 62 -5.86 -0.69 0.58
C LYS A 62 -5.90 0.60 -0.24
N LEU A 63 -6.40 1.69 0.35
CA LEU A 63 -6.53 2.99 -0.31
C LEU A 63 -5.25 3.45 -1.03
N PHE A 64 -4.08 3.11 -0.47
CA PHE A 64 -2.79 3.50 -1.02
C PHE A 64 -2.06 2.39 -1.79
N HIS A 65 -2.63 1.19 -1.84
CA HIS A 65 -2.02 0.06 -2.55
C HIS A 65 -2.20 0.30 -4.05
N LEU A 66 -1.11 0.17 -4.82
CA LEU A 66 -1.22 0.20 -6.28
C LEU A 66 -2.10 -0.98 -6.70
N LYS A 67 -3.13 -0.73 -7.52
CA LYS A 67 -3.84 -1.81 -8.21
C LYS A 67 -2.79 -2.65 -8.94
N ALA A 68 -2.84 -3.96 -8.73
CA ALA A 68 -1.97 -4.88 -9.44
C ALA A 68 -2.08 -4.60 -10.95
N PRO A 69 -0.95 -4.55 -11.69
CA PRO A 69 -1.03 -4.52 -13.14
C PRO A 69 -1.85 -5.73 -13.58
N THR A 70 -2.95 -5.50 -14.28
CA THR A 70 -3.66 -6.60 -14.95
C THR A 70 -2.71 -7.13 -16.01
N THR A 71 -2.07 -8.27 -15.77
CA THR A 71 -1.28 -8.96 -16.79
C THR A 71 -2.23 -9.31 -17.93
N HIS A 72 -2.17 -8.56 -19.03
CA HIS A 72 -2.87 -8.94 -20.26
C HIS A 72 -2.20 -10.22 -20.74
N GLY A 73 -2.90 -11.35 -20.62
CA GLY A 73 -2.34 -12.67 -20.87
C GLY A 73 -1.73 -12.75 -22.26
N HIS A 74 -0.41 -12.85 -22.34
CA HIS A 74 0.27 -13.23 -23.57
C HIS A 74 -0.14 -14.68 -23.87
N ARG A 75 -1.09 -14.85 -24.79
CA ARG A 75 -1.46 -16.17 -25.32
C ARG A 75 -0.26 -16.70 -26.10
N VAL A 76 0.57 -17.50 -25.45
CA VAL A 76 1.64 -18.26 -26.12
C VAL A 76 0.94 -19.28 -27.00
N ALA A 77 0.86 -18.99 -28.30
CA ALA A 77 0.50 -19.99 -29.30
C ALA A 77 1.64 -21.00 -29.37
N THR A 78 1.43 -22.18 -28.78
CA THR A 78 2.32 -23.33 -28.94
C THR A 78 2.25 -23.78 -30.40
N ARG A 79 3.29 -23.49 -31.18
CA ARG A 79 3.54 -24.09 -32.48
C ARG A 79 3.87 -25.56 -32.25
N ARG A 80 2.97 -26.48 -32.60
CA ARG A 80 3.33 -27.90 -32.77
C ARG A 80 4.09 -28.01 -34.07
N ASP A 81 5.39 -28.17 -33.94
CA ASP A 81 6.27 -28.67 -34.99
C ASP A 81 6.39 -30.18 -34.72
N GLU A 82 5.66 -30.98 -35.50
CA GLU A 82 5.86 -32.44 -35.58
C GLU A 82 5.74 -32.81 -37.06
N GLY A 83 6.87 -32.75 -37.76
CA GLY A 83 7.12 -33.60 -38.91
C GLY A 83 7.91 -34.81 -38.45
N GLU A 84 7.45 -36.01 -38.82
CA GLU A 84 8.26 -37.09 -39.39
C GLU A 84 7.37 -38.33 -39.59
N GLY A 85 7.39 -38.84 -40.83
CA GLY A 85 6.64 -40.00 -41.31
C GLY A 85 6.76 -40.09 -42.82
#